data_AF-A0A927MJ90-F1
#
_entry.id   AF-A0A927MJ90-F1
#
_cell.length_a   1.000
_cell.length_b   1.000
_cell.length_c   1.000
_cell.angle_alpha   90.00
_cell.angle_beta   90.00
_cell.angle_gamma   90.00
#
_symmetry.space_group_name_H-M   'P 1'
#
loop_
_entity.id
_entity.type
_entity.pdbx_description
1 polymer ?
#
loop_
_entity_poly.entity_id
_entity_poly.type
_entity_poly.pdbx_seq_one_letter_code
_entity_poly.pdbx_strand_id
1 'polypeptide(L)'
;MLDLASLVWGKMDGPYGSAENVPQLIKQLQKQYEEAVTVELYWEQLFHQNTIYSSTLAAVPYLAEIARRSQSLEVKLDIFVTCGLFEANRSESSGAGYELPVELQPLMDRAGMVVCMDIYNSYMTAIAELAGYSSDMMRFAAEVGKDNGEKRYVIAADAAYRGWREAAEVLITFSEGDEYVASCLSCGEDIYIWPSPEDDKLLAYRSDPVFHAEQESISITPSQAIKDNELAVLQQLSSNIGESRLMRHIPYLAGQVRCPSCGASCQIWPGLTNMYKS
;
A
#
# COMPACT_ATOMS: atom_id res chain seq x y z
N MET A 1 -1.08 15.57 18.04
CA MET A 1 -2.32 15.08 17.40
C MET A 1 -3.39 16.15 17.53
N LEU A 2 -4.09 16.48 16.44
CA LEU A 2 -5.11 17.53 16.39
C LEU A 2 -6.35 17.15 17.20
N ASP A 3 -6.81 18.00 18.12
CA ASP A 3 -8.00 17.75 18.96
C ASP A 3 -9.26 17.40 18.13
N LEU A 4 -10.01 16.36 18.53
CA LEU A 4 -11.27 15.94 17.90
C LEU A 4 -12.43 16.96 18.02
N ALA A 5 -12.30 17.98 18.86
CA ALA A 5 -13.23 19.10 18.97
C ALA A 5 -12.79 20.31 18.13
N SER A 6 -11.63 20.25 17.47
CA SER A 6 -11.12 21.35 16.65
C SER A 6 -12.01 21.63 15.45
N LEU A 7 -12.29 22.90 15.20
CA LEU A 7 -12.98 23.35 13.98
C LEU A 7 -12.15 23.15 12.70
N VAL A 8 -10.87 22.79 12.82
CA VAL A 8 -9.99 22.51 11.68
C VAL A 8 -10.48 21.29 10.88
N TRP A 9 -11.15 20.32 11.51
CA TRP A 9 -11.71 19.16 10.81
C TRP A 9 -12.68 19.55 9.68
N GLY A 10 -13.52 20.57 9.92
CA GLY A 10 -14.43 21.10 8.89
C GLY A 10 -13.72 21.91 7.78
N LYS A 11 -12.42 22.11 7.90
CA LYS A 11 -11.57 22.73 6.86
C LYS A 11 -10.71 21.70 6.13
N MET A 12 -10.73 20.42 6.52
CA MET A 12 -9.98 19.38 5.83
C MET A 12 -10.76 18.84 4.65
N ASP A 13 -10.01 18.41 3.65
CA ASP A 13 -10.58 17.69 2.51
C ASP A 13 -10.75 16.21 2.89
N GLY A 14 -11.80 15.61 2.37
CA GLY A 14 -12.07 14.18 2.32
C GLY A 14 -12.73 13.83 0.98
N PRO A 15 -13.08 12.56 0.74
CA PRO A 15 -13.62 12.08 -0.54
C PRO A 15 -14.82 12.88 -1.07
N TYR A 16 -15.69 13.32 -0.16
CA TYR A 16 -16.93 14.02 -0.48
C TYR A 16 -16.96 15.48 -0.01
N GLY A 17 -15.78 16.10 0.20
CA GLY A 17 -15.64 17.49 0.63
C GLY A 17 -15.16 17.63 2.07
N SER A 18 -15.98 18.18 2.96
CA SER A 18 -15.60 18.47 4.36
C SER A 18 -15.45 17.20 5.20
N ALA A 19 -14.39 17.13 6.01
CA ALA A 19 -14.14 16.02 6.94
C ALA A 19 -14.72 16.23 8.36
N GLU A 20 -15.76 17.06 8.51
CA GLU A 20 -16.35 17.38 9.82
C GLU A 20 -16.93 16.18 10.58
N ASN A 21 -17.29 15.09 9.87
CA ASN A 21 -17.85 13.88 10.45
C ASN A 21 -16.79 12.90 10.98
N VAL A 22 -15.54 12.99 10.50
CA VAL A 22 -14.44 12.10 10.87
C VAL A 22 -14.24 12.00 12.39
N PRO A 23 -14.23 13.11 13.17
CA PRO A 23 -14.07 13.04 14.62
C PRO A 23 -15.14 12.24 15.34
N GLN A 24 -16.38 12.26 14.86
CA GLN A 24 -17.48 11.51 15.47
C GLN A 24 -17.28 10.00 15.25
N LEU A 25 -16.86 9.59 14.06
CA LEU A 25 -16.57 8.18 13.75
C LEU A 25 -15.37 7.67 14.56
N ILE A 26 -14.30 8.46 14.68
CA ILE A 26 -13.15 8.13 15.55
C ILE A 26 -13.60 7.94 17.00
N LYS A 27 -14.44 8.84 17.53
CA LYS A 27 -14.98 8.71 18.91
C LYS A 27 -15.82 7.44 19.10
N GLN A 28 -16.52 6.99 18.05
CA GLN A 28 -17.26 5.72 18.09
C GLN A 28 -16.29 4.55 18.16
N LEU A 29 -15.29 4.49 17.27
CA LEU A 29 -14.26 3.44 17.27
C LEU A 29 -13.45 3.37 18.58
N GLN A 30 -13.19 4.52 19.21
CA GLN A 30 -12.52 4.58 20.53
C GLN A 30 -13.33 3.95 21.66
N LYS A 31 -14.67 3.93 21.54
CA LYS A 31 -15.55 3.26 22.52
C LYS A 31 -15.68 1.78 22.19
N GLN A 32 -15.91 1.48 20.92
CA GLN A 32 -16.10 0.14 20.42
C GLN A 32 -15.69 0.09 18.95
N TYR A 33 -14.79 -0.84 18.64
CA TYR A 33 -14.32 -1.06 17.27
C TYR A 33 -15.36 -1.89 16.51
N GLU A 34 -16.20 -1.22 15.72
CA GLU A 34 -17.31 -1.83 15.00
C GLU A 34 -17.11 -1.73 13.49
N GLU A 35 -17.33 -2.84 12.78
CA GLU A 35 -17.12 -2.97 11.34
C GLU A 35 -17.89 -1.93 10.51
N ALA A 36 -19.16 -1.66 10.85
CA ALA A 36 -19.94 -0.65 10.13
C ALA A 36 -19.32 0.76 10.22
N VAL A 37 -18.70 1.08 11.36
CA VAL A 37 -18.05 2.38 11.59
C VAL A 37 -16.67 2.41 10.93
N THR A 38 -15.93 1.30 10.91
CA THR A 38 -14.64 1.24 10.20
C THR A 38 -14.84 1.36 8.70
N VAL A 39 -15.85 0.69 8.13
CA VAL A 39 -16.17 0.79 6.70
C VAL A 39 -16.48 2.24 6.31
N GLU A 40 -17.38 2.89 7.03
CA GLU A 40 -17.71 4.31 6.79
C GLU A 40 -16.46 5.20 6.95
N LEU A 41 -15.70 5.04 8.02
CA LEU A 41 -14.53 5.88 8.24
C LEU A 41 -13.47 5.67 7.15
N TYR A 42 -13.08 4.43 6.89
CA TYR A 42 -11.95 4.11 6.03
C TYR A 42 -12.26 4.40 4.56
N TRP A 43 -13.40 3.92 4.07
CA TRP A 43 -13.68 3.90 2.64
C TRP A 43 -14.53 5.07 2.14
N GLU A 44 -15.23 5.77 3.05
CA GLU A 44 -16.08 6.90 2.67
C GLU A 44 -15.53 8.26 3.14
N GLN A 45 -14.70 8.27 4.21
CA GLN A 45 -14.24 9.53 4.82
C GLN A 45 -12.73 9.75 4.74
N LEU A 46 -11.92 8.69 4.67
CA LEU A 46 -10.46 8.77 4.71
C LEU A 46 -9.77 8.33 3.42
N PHE A 47 -10.38 7.48 2.60
CA PHE A 47 -9.73 6.94 1.41
C PHE A 47 -10.75 6.52 0.37
N HIS A 48 -10.56 7.01 -0.86
CA HIS A 48 -11.44 6.65 -1.97
C HIS A 48 -10.64 6.68 -3.27
N GLN A 49 -10.84 5.68 -4.14
CA GLN A 49 -10.15 5.57 -5.44
C GLN A 49 -8.63 5.83 -5.36
N ASN A 50 -7.95 5.15 -4.43
CA ASN A 50 -6.51 5.26 -4.24
C ASN A 50 -6.00 6.68 -3.89
N THR A 51 -6.87 7.52 -3.33
CA THR A 51 -6.52 8.89 -2.92
C THR A 51 -6.64 9.01 -1.41
N ILE A 52 -5.60 9.55 -0.77
CA ILE A 52 -5.64 10.01 0.62
C ILE A 52 -5.82 11.53 0.68
N TYR A 53 -6.22 12.04 1.84
CA TYR A 53 -6.58 13.44 2.05
C TYR A 53 -5.96 14.00 3.34
N SER A 54 -6.11 15.31 3.55
CA SER A 54 -5.70 15.93 4.82
C SER A 54 -6.41 15.31 6.03
N SER A 55 -7.66 14.86 5.87
CA SER A 55 -8.39 14.13 6.91
C SER A 55 -7.74 12.78 7.26
N THR A 56 -7.23 12.06 6.27
CA THR A 56 -6.49 10.78 6.44
C THR A 56 -5.29 10.98 7.33
N LEU A 57 -4.45 11.97 7.01
CA LEU A 57 -3.24 12.28 7.76
C LEU A 57 -3.56 12.66 9.21
N ALA A 58 -4.65 13.41 9.42
CA ALA A 58 -5.09 13.80 10.77
C ALA A 58 -5.73 12.65 11.57
N ALA A 59 -6.32 11.65 10.90
CA ALA A 59 -7.00 10.53 11.53
C ALA A 59 -6.06 9.40 11.96
N VAL A 60 -4.99 9.11 11.21
CA VAL A 60 -4.06 8.00 11.50
C VAL A 60 -3.50 8.00 12.93
N PRO A 61 -3.13 9.14 13.54
CA PRO A 61 -2.72 9.16 14.95
C PRO A 61 -3.76 8.61 15.93
N TYR A 62 -5.05 8.80 15.64
CA TYR A 62 -6.12 8.24 16.44
C TYR A 62 -6.28 6.73 16.21
N LEU A 63 -6.09 6.26 14.98
CA LEU A 63 -6.12 4.83 14.66
C LEU A 63 -4.96 4.11 15.33
N ALA A 64 -3.74 4.65 15.29
CA ALA A 64 -2.59 4.11 16.03
C ALA A 64 -2.88 4.03 17.54
N GLU A 65 -3.47 5.07 18.13
CA GLU A 65 -3.85 5.06 19.55
C GLU A 65 -4.92 3.99 19.87
N ILE A 66 -5.87 3.73 18.97
CA ILE A 66 -6.85 2.64 19.11
C ILE A 66 -6.13 1.29 19.06
N ALA A 67 -5.25 1.08 18.09
CA ALA A 67 -4.44 -0.15 17.98
C ALA A 67 -3.62 -0.38 19.26
N ARG A 68 -2.94 0.65 19.76
CA ARG A 68 -2.12 0.60 20.98
C ARG A 68 -2.90 0.16 22.22
N ARG A 69 -4.12 0.66 22.37
CA ARG A 69 -5.00 0.37 23.52
C ARG A 69 -5.74 -0.96 23.39
N SER A 70 -5.93 -1.44 22.16
CA SER A 70 -6.64 -2.68 21.89
C SER A 70 -5.88 -3.90 22.42
N GLN A 71 -6.62 -4.84 23.00
CA GLN A 71 -6.12 -6.18 23.32
C GLN A 71 -6.41 -7.19 22.19
N SER A 72 -7.24 -6.81 21.20
CA SER A 72 -7.57 -7.64 20.05
C SER A 72 -6.49 -7.49 18.97
N LEU A 73 -5.82 -8.60 18.64
CA LEU A 73 -4.86 -8.63 17.54
C LEU A 73 -5.54 -8.44 16.18
N GLU A 74 -6.80 -8.84 16.01
CA GLU A 74 -7.59 -8.56 14.79
C GLU A 74 -7.77 -7.06 14.58
N VAL A 75 -8.10 -6.32 15.64
CA VAL A 75 -8.23 -4.85 15.56
C VAL A 75 -6.89 -4.20 15.22
N LYS A 76 -5.79 -4.68 15.82
CA LYS A 76 -4.45 -4.17 15.49
C LYS A 76 -4.07 -4.48 14.06
N LEU A 77 -4.39 -5.69 13.57
CA LEU A 77 -4.10 -6.13 12.21
C LEU A 77 -4.86 -5.29 11.18
N ASP A 78 -6.16 -5.08 11.40
CA ASP A 78 -7.01 -4.24 10.54
C ASP A 78 -6.43 -2.82 10.43
N ILE A 79 -6.16 -2.18 11.57
CA ILE A 79 -5.56 -0.83 11.60
C ILE A 79 -4.16 -0.81 10.95
N PHE A 80 -3.33 -1.83 11.20
CA PHE A 80 -2.00 -1.94 10.61
C PHE A 80 -2.07 -2.04 9.08
N VAL A 81 -2.96 -2.89 8.55
CA VAL A 81 -3.13 -3.03 7.11
C VAL A 81 -3.70 -1.75 6.49
N THR A 82 -4.77 -1.20 7.07
CA THR A 82 -5.43 0.01 6.55
C THR A 82 -4.51 1.23 6.57
N CYS A 83 -3.79 1.48 7.67
CA CYS A 83 -2.84 2.59 7.72
C CYS A 83 -1.63 2.36 6.81
N GLY A 84 -1.24 1.09 6.57
CA GLY A 84 -0.23 0.75 5.58
C GLY A 84 -0.68 1.08 4.15
N LEU A 85 -1.95 0.83 3.83
CA LEU A 85 -2.57 1.25 2.57
C LEU A 85 -2.55 2.78 2.42
N PHE A 86 -2.87 3.53 3.47
CA PHE A 86 -2.80 4.99 3.44
C PHE A 86 -1.38 5.51 3.20
N GLU A 87 -0.38 4.92 3.87
CA GLU A 87 1.01 5.31 3.68
C GLU A 87 1.54 4.94 2.29
N ALA A 88 1.11 3.80 1.73
CA ALA A 88 1.48 3.40 0.37
C ALA A 88 1.04 4.46 -0.66
N ASN A 89 -0.17 5.00 -0.51
CA ASN A 89 -0.78 5.96 -1.46
C ASN A 89 -0.50 7.44 -1.12
N ARG A 90 0.41 7.72 -0.17
CA ARG A 90 0.73 9.10 0.21
C ARG A 90 1.62 9.74 -0.85
N SER A 91 1.28 10.96 -1.29
CA SER A 91 2.09 11.72 -2.23
C SER A 91 3.45 12.14 -1.65
N GLU A 92 4.46 12.29 -2.53
CA GLU A 92 5.73 12.92 -2.15
C GLU A 92 5.57 14.39 -1.76
N SER A 93 6.53 14.86 -0.96
CA SER A 93 6.64 16.26 -0.60
C SER A 93 6.89 17.12 -1.84
N SER A 94 6.13 18.20 -2.03
CA SER A 94 6.47 19.18 -3.06
C SER A 94 7.80 19.85 -2.68
N GLY A 95 8.86 19.62 -3.45
CA GLY A 95 10.26 19.95 -3.15
C GLY A 95 10.65 21.43 -2.98
N ALA A 96 9.89 22.22 -2.23
CA ALA A 96 10.16 23.63 -1.95
C ALA A 96 10.15 23.90 -0.42
N GLY A 97 11.26 23.60 0.24
CA GLY A 97 11.68 24.26 1.48
C GLY A 97 11.05 23.80 2.80
N TYR A 98 9.88 23.15 2.79
CA TYR A 98 9.28 22.45 3.94
C TYR A 98 8.53 21.22 3.43
N GLU A 99 9.00 20.02 3.79
CA GLU A 99 8.51 18.73 3.26
C GLU A 99 7.15 18.33 3.87
N LEU A 100 6.08 19.04 3.53
CA LEU A 100 4.72 18.57 3.79
C LEU A 100 4.18 17.80 2.58
N PRO A 101 3.39 16.74 2.80
CA PRO A 101 2.67 16.06 1.72
C PRO A 101 1.72 17.01 0.99
N VAL A 102 1.51 16.75 -0.31
CA VAL A 102 0.64 17.56 -1.19
C VAL A 102 -0.78 17.68 -0.63
N GLU A 103 -1.26 16.65 0.05
CA GLU A 103 -2.60 16.59 0.65
C GLU A 103 -2.85 17.66 1.71
N LEU A 104 -1.79 18.21 2.31
CA LEU A 104 -1.89 19.29 3.30
C LEU A 104 -1.85 20.69 2.67
N GLN A 105 -1.50 20.83 1.39
CA GLN A 105 -1.40 22.14 0.75
C GLN A 105 -2.72 22.93 0.79
N PRO A 106 -3.89 22.35 0.45
CA PRO A 106 -5.15 23.09 0.52
C PRO A 106 -5.51 23.51 1.95
N LEU A 107 -5.14 22.69 2.95
CA LEU A 107 -5.36 23.00 4.36
C LEU A 107 -4.46 24.13 4.86
N MET A 108 -3.24 24.23 4.33
CA MET A 108 -2.28 25.26 4.72
C MET A 108 -2.84 26.68 4.54
N ASP A 109 -3.57 26.93 3.45
CA ASP A 109 -4.24 28.21 3.21
C ASP A 109 -5.40 28.48 4.18
N ARG A 110 -6.08 27.41 4.64
CA ARG A 110 -7.30 27.50 5.47
C ARG A 110 -7.02 27.50 6.98
N ALA A 111 -5.94 26.87 7.41
CA ALA A 111 -5.62 26.61 8.82
C ALA A 111 -4.19 27.02 9.22
N GLY A 112 -3.31 27.32 8.26
CA GLY A 112 -1.94 27.77 8.50
C GLY A 112 -0.92 26.63 8.57
N MET A 113 0.34 26.98 8.28
CA MET A 113 1.47 26.04 8.20
C MET A 113 1.74 25.29 9.51
N VAL A 114 1.64 25.96 10.66
CA VAL A 114 1.90 25.35 11.98
C VAL A 114 0.95 24.17 12.24
N VAL A 115 -0.33 24.33 11.91
CA VAL A 115 -1.33 23.25 12.07
C VAL A 115 -1.01 22.06 11.17
N CYS A 116 -0.58 22.32 9.93
CA CYS A 116 -0.21 21.26 8.99
C CYS A 116 1.05 20.51 9.45
N MET A 117 2.05 21.23 9.97
CA MET A 117 3.24 20.61 10.56
C MET A 117 2.89 19.74 11.78
N ASP A 118 2.01 20.19 12.66
CA ASP A 118 1.59 19.41 13.83
C ASP A 118 0.82 18.13 13.45
N ILE A 119 -0.03 18.22 12.43
CA ILE A 119 -0.73 17.05 11.85
C ILE A 119 0.30 16.07 11.30
N TYR A 120 1.21 16.53 10.44
CA TYR A 120 2.17 15.66 9.79
C TYR A 120 3.17 15.03 10.77
N ASN A 121 3.66 15.79 11.75
CA ASN A 121 4.52 15.24 12.80
C ASN A 121 3.80 14.14 13.61
N SER A 122 2.51 14.34 13.90
CA SER A 122 1.69 13.33 14.58
C SER A 122 1.49 12.10 13.71
N TYR A 123 1.22 12.30 12.41
CA TYR A 123 1.11 11.23 11.43
C TYR A 123 2.38 10.39 11.36
N MET A 124 3.55 11.01 11.18
CA MET A 124 4.83 10.29 11.10
C MET A 124 5.15 9.53 12.39
N THR A 125 4.80 10.08 13.56
CA THR A 125 4.93 9.37 14.84
C THR A 125 4.04 8.13 14.89
N ALA A 126 2.80 8.24 14.40
CA ALA A 126 1.85 7.14 14.35
C ALA A 126 2.28 6.04 13.36
N ILE A 127 2.81 6.41 12.20
CA ILE A 127 3.40 5.47 11.23
C ILE A 127 4.57 4.71 11.86
N ALA A 128 5.47 5.40 12.55
CA ALA A 128 6.60 4.76 13.25
C ALA A 128 6.13 3.79 14.36
N GLU A 129 5.04 4.14 15.07
CA GLU A 129 4.44 3.24 16.06
C GLU A 129 3.86 1.98 15.41
N LEU A 130 3.08 2.13 14.34
CA LEU A 130 2.46 1.02 13.62
C LEU A 130 3.49 0.09 13.00
N ALA A 131 4.59 0.64 12.45
CA ALA A 131 5.74 -0.12 11.97
C ALA A 131 6.33 -1.04 13.07
N GLY A 132 6.23 -0.64 14.34
CA GLY A 132 6.64 -1.44 15.49
C GLY A 132 5.85 -2.74 15.65
N TYR A 133 4.65 -2.85 15.07
CA TYR A 133 3.80 -4.04 15.15
C TYR A 133 4.08 -5.08 14.06
N SER A 134 4.93 -4.81 13.06
CA SER A 134 5.11 -5.68 11.89
C SER A 134 5.38 -7.15 12.23
N SER A 135 6.30 -7.43 13.16
CA SER A 135 6.64 -8.81 13.52
C SER A 135 5.47 -9.54 14.19
N ASP A 136 4.71 -8.83 15.03
CA ASP A 136 3.54 -9.38 15.72
C ASP A 136 2.39 -9.63 14.75
N MET A 137 2.13 -8.70 13.83
CA MET A 137 1.06 -8.83 12.82
C MET A 137 1.35 -9.94 11.82
N MET A 138 2.60 -10.06 11.37
CA MET A 138 3.05 -11.17 10.52
C MET A 138 2.84 -12.52 11.19
N ARG A 139 3.27 -12.66 12.44
CA ARG A 139 3.08 -13.89 13.21
C ARG A 139 1.60 -14.20 13.41
N PHE A 140 0.80 -13.20 13.82
CA PHE A 140 -0.62 -13.37 14.05
C PHE A 140 -1.35 -13.83 12.78
N ALA A 141 -1.11 -13.17 11.65
CA ALA A 141 -1.72 -13.52 10.37
C ALA A 141 -1.35 -14.95 9.90
N ALA A 142 -0.11 -15.39 10.19
CA ALA A 142 0.30 -16.77 9.93
C ALA A 142 -0.43 -17.77 10.86
N GLU A 143 -0.54 -17.47 12.15
CA GLU A 143 -1.14 -18.33 13.17
C GLU A 143 -2.65 -18.54 12.94
N VAL A 144 -3.39 -17.49 12.57
CA VAL A 144 -4.83 -17.58 12.30
C VAL A 144 -5.15 -18.10 10.89
N GLY A 145 -4.12 -18.39 10.09
CA GLY A 145 -4.29 -19.03 8.78
C GLY A 145 -4.90 -18.14 7.71
N LYS A 146 -4.57 -16.83 7.73
CA LYS A 146 -4.96 -15.88 6.67
C LYS A 146 -4.59 -16.41 5.28
N ASP A 147 -5.41 -16.11 4.28
CA ASP A 147 -5.13 -16.52 2.91
C ASP A 147 -3.92 -15.75 2.32
N ASN A 148 -3.50 -16.11 1.10
CA ASN A 148 -2.35 -15.47 0.47
C ASN A 148 -2.56 -13.97 0.22
N GLY A 149 -3.76 -13.55 -0.18
CA GLY A 149 -4.08 -12.15 -0.45
C GLY A 149 -4.08 -11.32 0.83
N GLU A 150 -4.74 -11.81 1.88
CA GLU A 150 -4.73 -11.21 3.22
C GLU A 150 -3.30 -11.07 3.77
N LYS A 151 -2.47 -12.12 3.65
CA LYS A 151 -1.06 -12.07 4.06
C LYS A 151 -0.26 -11.06 3.23
N ARG A 152 -0.56 -10.94 1.93
CA ARG A 152 0.11 -9.98 1.05
C ARG A 152 -0.18 -8.53 1.47
N TYR A 153 -1.40 -8.23 1.94
CA TYR A 153 -1.70 -6.93 2.53
C TYR A 153 -0.87 -6.62 3.79
N VAL A 154 -0.58 -7.62 4.62
CA VAL A 154 0.33 -7.44 5.78
C VAL A 154 1.75 -7.13 5.31
N ILE A 155 2.24 -7.83 4.28
CA ILE A 155 3.56 -7.55 3.68
C ILE A 155 3.59 -6.16 3.04
N ALA A 156 2.53 -5.76 2.34
CA ALA A 156 2.43 -4.45 1.72
C ALA A 156 2.45 -3.32 2.75
N ALA A 157 1.74 -3.48 3.87
CA ALA A 157 1.77 -2.51 4.97
C ALA A 157 3.19 -2.38 5.57
N ASP A 158 3.90 -3.49 5.81
CA ASP A 158 5.29 -3.45 6.27
C ASP A 158 6.22 -2.75 5.25
N ALA A 159 6.03 -2.99 3.95
CA ALA A 159 6.77 -2.32 2.89
C ALA A 159 6.51 -0.80 2.89
N ALA A 160 5.25 -0.38 3.02
CA ALA A 160 4.87 1.03 3.11
C ALA A 160 5.54 1.72 4.30
N TYR A 161 5.53 1.08 5.48
CA TYR A 161 6.18 1.60 6.69
C TYR A 161 7.71 1.67 6.63
N ARG A 162 8.35 0.89 5.75
CA ARG A 162 9.78 1.02 5.43
C ARG A 162 10.08 2.15 4.45
N GLY A 163 9.05 2.79 3.90
CA GLY A 163 9.15 3.78 2.84
C GLY A 163 9.24 3.19 1.43
N TRP A 164 9.04 1.88 1.26
CA TRP A 164 9.00 1.21 -0.05
C TRP A 164 7.60 1.30 -0.65
N ARG A 165 7.11 2.52 -0.87
CA ARG A 165 5.72 2.79 -1.26
C ARG A 165 5.38 2.16 -2.60
N GLU A 166 6.26 2.24 -3.59
CA GLU A 166 6.06 1.64 -4.91
C GLU A 166 5.97 0.10 -4.83
N ALA A 167 6.79 -0.51 -3.96
CA ALA A 167 6.69 -1.95 -3.70
C ALA A 167 5.37 -2.30 -3.01
N ALA A 168 4.93 -1.49 -2.04
CA ALA A 168 3.65 -1.67 -1.38
C ALA A 168 2.47 -1.55 -2.36
N GLU A 169 2.48 -0.56 -3.26
CA GLU A 169 1.45 -0.37 -4.27
C GLU A 169 1.37 -1.54 -5.26
N VAL A 170 2.52 -2.09 -5.68
CA VAL A 170 2.55 -3.33 -6.48
C VAL A 170 1.86 -4.48 -5.73
N LEU A 171 2.17 -4.66 -4.44
CA LEU A 171 1.60 -5.75 -3.64
C LEU A 171 0.10 -5.57 -3.34
N ILE A 172 -0.37 -4.32 -3.20
CA ILE A 172 -1.77 -3.96 -2.99
C ILE A 172 -2.58 -4.13 -4.28
N THR A 173 -2.07 -3.61 -5.40
CA THR A 173 -2.75 -3.67 -6.70
C THR A 173 -2.89 -5.12 -7.16
N PHE A 174 -1.83 -5.89 -6.99
CA PHE A 174 -1.77 -7.29 -7.40
C PHE A 174 -1.83 -8.19 -6.17
N SER A 175 -2.82 -8.01 -5.30
CA SER A 175 -2.95 -8.72 -4.02
C SER A 175 -3.15 -10.22 -4.19
N GLU A 176 -3.90 -10.63 -5.21
CA GLU A 176 -4.13 -12.04 -5.53
C GLU A 176 -2.94 -12.66 -6.27
N GLY A 177 -2.21 -11.87 -7.06
CA GLY A 177 -1.09 -12.33 -7.90
C GLY A 177 -1.55 -13.18 -9.08
N ASP A 178 -2.78 -12.98 -9.51
CA ASP A 178 -3.34 -13.45 -10.77
C ASP A 178 -2.91 -12.59 -11.96
N GLU A 179 -2.53 -11.34 -11.74
CA GLU A 179 -1.94 -10.48 -12.76
C GLU A 179 -0.86 -9.55 -12.19
N TYR A 180 0.03 -9.09 -13.05
CA TYR A 180 0.89 -7.94 -12.83
C TYR A 180 0.99 -7.15 -14.14
N VAL A 181 1.20 -5.84 -14.05
CA VAL A 181 1.47 -4.98 -15.20
C VAL A 181 2.74 -4.21 -14.94
N ALA A 182 3.73 -4.34 -15.83
CA ALA A 182 5.01 -3.65 -15.74
C ALA A 182 5.22 -2.76 -16.97
N SER A 183 5.83 -1.58 -16.81
CA SER A 183 6.19 -0.74 -17.95
C SER A 183 7.57 -1.12 -18.51
N CYS A 184 7.67 -1.25 -19.83
CA CYS A 184 8.96 -1.44 -20.51
C CYS A 184 9.81 -0.17 -20.42
N LEU A 185 10.90 -0.20 -19.66
CA LEU A 185 11.82 0.94 -19.50
C LEU A 185 12.51 1.41 -20.80
N SER A 186 12.38 0.67 -21.91
CA SER A 186 12.94 1.07 -23.22
C SER A 186 11.91 1.78 -24.12
N CYS A 187 10.65 1.35 -24.14
CA CYS A 187 9.64 1.89 -25.05
C CYS A 187 8.38 2.45 -24.36
N GLY A 188 8.26 2.33 -23.05
CA GLY A 188 7.11 2.80 -22.26
C GLY A 188 5.89 1.89 -22.30
N GLU A 189 5.76 1.03 -23.31
CA GLU A 189 4.63 0.09 -23.46
C GLU A 189 4.50 -0.87 -22.27
N ASP A 190 3.26 -1.20 -21.95
CA ASP A 190 2.91 -2.16 -20.90
C ASP A 190 3.34 -3.59 -21.27
N ILE A 191 3.71 -4.34 -20.24
CA ILE A 191 4.01 -5.77 -20.27
C ILE A 191 3.04 -6.41 -19.28
N TYR A 192 2.06 -7.13 -19.79
CA TYR A 192 1.09 -7.87 -18.99
C TYR A 192 1.73 -9.18 -18.54
N ILE A 193 1.68 -9.50 -17.26
CA ILE A 193 2.34 -10.66 -16.68
C ILE A 193 1.30 -11.48 -15.93
N TRP A 194 1.14 -12.74 -16.33
CA TRP A 194 0.13 -13.63 -15.76
C TRP A 194 0.75 -14.97 -15.37
N PRO A 195 0.27 -15.62 -14.30
CA PRO A 195 0.64 -16.98 -13.96
C PRO A 195 0.02 -17.96 -14.96
N SER A 196 0.85 -18.90 -15.41
CA SER A 196 0.43 -20.05 -16.21
C SER A 196 -0.59 -20.90 -15.47
N PRO A 197 -1.73 -21.26 -16.08
CA PRO A 197 -2.71 -22.15 -15.46
C PRO A 197 -2.17 -23.55 -15.12
N GLU A 198 -1.09 -23.98 -15.78
CA GLU A 198 -0.53 -25.33 -15.63
C GLU A 198 0.41 -25.46 -14.42
N ASP A 199 1.23 -24.44 -14.19
CA ASP A 199 2.35 -24.52 -13.26
C ASP A 199 2.67 -23.24 -12.49
N ASP A 200 1.79 -22.22 -12.56
CA ASP A 200 1.88 -20.95 -11.82
C ASP A 200 3.16 -20.15 -12.15
N LYS A 201 3.85 -20.48 -13.24
CA LYS A 201 5.00 -19.70 -13.72
C LYS A 201 4.53 -18.41 -14.35
N LEU A 202 5.21 -17.31 -14.06
CA LEU A 202 4.89 -16.03 -14.67
C LEU A 202 5.33 -15.98 -16.14
N LEU A 203 4.39 -15.62 -17.00
CA LEU A 203 4.54 -15.41 -18.44
C LEU A 203 4.21 -13.97 -18.79
N ALA A 204 4.87 -13.42 -19.81
CA ALA A 204 4.62 -12.07 -20.28
C ALA A 204 3.83 -12.05 -21.60
N TYR A 205 3.00 -11.04 -21.77
CA TYR A 205 2.07 -10.86 -22.88
C TYR A 205 2.12 -9.42 -23.39
N ARG A 206 1.86 -9.24 -24.68
CA ARG A 206 1.84 -7.92 -25.32
C ARG A 206 0.58 -7.14 -24.96
N SER A 207 -0.52 -7.85 -24.78
CA SER A 207 -1.81 -7.30 -24.39
C SER A 207 -2.42 -8.19 -23.32
N ASP A 208 -3.43 -7.72 -22.62
CA ASP A 208 -4.12 -8.51 -21.61
C ASP A 208 -4.63 -9.84 -22.19
N PRO A 209 -4.16 -11.00 -21.69
CA PRO A 209 -4.54 -12.32 -22.19
C PRO A 209 -6.01 -12.67 -21.93
N VAL A 210 -6.70 -12.00 -21.00
CA VAL A 210 -8.15 -12.18 -20.78
C VAL A 210 -8.94 -11.75 -22.02
N PHE A 211 -8.51 -10.67 -22.69
CA PHE A 211 -9.16 -10.15 -23.89
C PHE A 211 -8.51 -10.65 -25.18
N HIS A 212 -7.29 -11.18 -25.10
CA HIS A 212 -6.48 -11.60 -26.25
C HIS A 212 -5.86 -12.99 -26.05
N ALA A 213 -6.71 -14.01 -25.88
CA ALA A 213 -6.30 -15.37 -25.52
C ALA A 213 -5.46 -16.11 -26.59
N GLU A 214 -5.52 -15.71 -27.86
CA GLU A 214 -4.79 -16.35 -28.96
C GLU A 214 -3.35 -15.85 -29.13
N GLN A 215 -2.93 -14.84 -28.36
CA GLN A 215 -1.58 -14.29 -28.48
C GLN A 215 -0.52 -15.25 -27.93
N GLU A 216 0.70 -15.19 -28.48
CA GLU A 216 1.82 -15.94 -27.94
C GLU A 216 2.33 -15.31 -26.62
N SER A 217 2.58 -16.16 -25.63
CA SER A 217 3.24 -15.76 -24.39
C SER A 217 4.76 -15.77 -24.54
N ILE A 218 5.45 -14.88 -23.83
CA ILE A 218 6.90 -14.84 -23.71
C ILE A 218 7.31 -15.35 -22.33
N SER A 219 8.23 -16.32 -22.30
CA SER A 219 8.76 -16.85 -21.04
C SER A 219 9.62 -15.81 -20.31
N ILE A 220 9.35 -15.62 -19.03
CA ILE A 220 10.19 -14.83 -18.13
C ILE A 220 11.35 -15.71 -17.64
N THR A 221 12.56 -15.17 -17.64
CA THR A 221 13.74 -15.84 -17.07
C THR A 221 13.82 -15.49 -15.58
N PRO A 222 13.51 -16.41 -14.66
CA PRO A 222 13.58 -16.13 -13.24
C PRO A 222 15.03 -15.93 -12.79
N SER A 223 15.24 -15.06 -11.81
CA SER A 223 16.54 -14.88 -11.21
C SER A 223 16.91 -16.06 -10.32
N GLN A 224 18.15 -16.54 -10.45
CA GLN A 224 18.74 -17.57 -9.59
C GLN A 224 19.20 -17.00 -8.24
N ALA A 225 19.41 -15.70 -8.15
CA ALA A 225 19.85 -15.01 -6.94
C ALA A 225 19.22 -13.62 -6.87
N ILE A 226 18.45 -13.37 -5.83
CA ILE A 226 17.78 -12.08 -5.61
C ILE A 226 18.83 -11.09 -5.10
N LYS A 227 19.18 -10.13 -5.94
CA LYS A 227 20.14 -9.06 -5.62
C LYS A 227 19.47 -7.77 -5.16
N ASP A 228 18.20 -7.61 -5.53
CA ASP A 228 17.39 -6.46 -5.14
C ASP A 228 17.05 -6.57 -3.64
N ASN A 229 17.28 -5.49 -2.90
CA ASN A 229 17.11 -5.47 -1.45
C ASN A 229 15.64 -5.57 -1.03
N GLU A 230 14.74 -4.91 -1.76
CA GLU A 230 13.29 -4.95 -1.46
C GLU A 230 12.80 -6.38 -1.67
N LEU A 231 13.07 -6.97 -2.84
CA LEU A 231 12.65 -8.35 -3.14
C LEU A 231 13.26 -9.38 -2.19
N ALA A 232 14.50 -9.21 -1.76
CA ALA A 232 15.13 -10.12 -0.78
C ALA A 232 14.39 -10.08 0.57
N VAL A 233 14.00 -8.88 1.02
CA VAL A 233 13.21 -8.74 2.25
C VAL A 233 11.79 -9.26 2.06
N LEU A 234 11.13 -8.94 0.94
CA LEU A 234 9.81 -9.46 0.61
C LEU A 234 9.80 -11.00 0.56
N GLN A 235 10.87 -11.62 0.07
CA GLN A 235 11.02 -13.07 0.07
C GLN A 235 11.07 -13.63 1.50
N GLN A 236 11.85 -12.99 2.37
CA GLN A 236 11.95 -13.39 3.76
C GLN A 236 10.61 -13.23 4.50
N LEU A 237 9.91 -12.11 4.29
CA LEU A 237 8.60 -11.86 4.87
C LEU A 237 7.56 -12.87 4.39
N SER A 238 7.53 -13.15 3.08
CA SER A 238 6.63 -14.16 2.48
C SER A 238 6.87 -15.54 3.09
N SER A 239 8.14 -15.92 3.29
CA SER A 239 8.51 -17.17 3.95
C SER A 239 8.03 -17.21 5.41
N ASN A 240 8.24 -16.12 6.17
CA ASN A 240 7.88 -16.04 7.58
C ASN A 240 6.38 -16.11 7.83
N ILE A 241 5.58 -15.40 7.01
CA ILE A 241 4.12 -15.37 7.13
C ILE A 241 3.46 -16.59 6.45
N GLY A 242 4.21 -17.31 5.62
CA GLY A 242 3.68 -18.43 4.82
C GLY A 242 2.78 -17.96 3.68
N GLU A 243 3.11 -16.85 3.03
CA GLU A 243 2.55 -16.47 1.72
C GLU A 243 3.32 -17.29 0.67
N SER A 244 2.67 -18.33 0.15
CA SER A 244 3.34 -19.28 -0.73
C SER A 244 3.38 -18.88 -2.20
N ARG A 245 2.46 -18.02 -2.65
CA ARG A 245 2.30 -17.66 -4.06
C ARG A 245 3.29 -16.56 -4.45
N LEU A 246 3.32 -15.47 -3.71
CA LEU A 246 4.35 -14.43 -3.82
C LEU A 246 5.75 -15.02 -3.69
N MET A 247 5.97 -15.96 -2.76
CA MET A 247 7.27 -16.64 -2.64
C MET A 247 7.69 -17.37 -3.95
N ARG A 248 6.74 -17.98 -4.67
CA ARG A 248 7.00 -18.59 -6.00
C ARG A 248 7.20 -17.55 -7.10
N HIS A 249 6.52 -16.41 -7.01
CA HIS A 249 6.56 -15.35 -8.01
C HIS A 249 7.82 -14.48 -7.90
N ILE A 250 8.34 -14.26 -6.70
CA ILE A 250 9.47 -13.37 -6.45
C ILE A 250 10.70 -13.66 -7.34
N PRO A 251 11.13 -14.92 -7.60
CA PRO A 251 12.21 -15.18 -8.56
C PRO A 251 11.92 -14.66 -9.98
N TYR A 252 10.66 -14.68 -10.42
CA TYR A 252 10.23 -14.13 -11.71
C TYR A 252 10.18 -12.59 -11.67
N LEU A 253 9.68 -12.01 -10.58
CA LEU A 253 9.68 -10.55 -10.37
C LEU A 253 11.11 -9.98 -10.32
N ALA A 254 12.05 -10.73 -9.74
CA ALA A 254 13.49 -10.44 -9.75
C ALA A 254 14.17 -10.73 -11.11
N GLY A 255 13.41 -11.31 -12.05
CA GLY A 255 13.91 -11.82 -13.31
C GLY A 255 13.86 -10.80 -14.45
N GLN A 256 14.01 -11.34 -15.66
CA GLN A 256 14.03 -10.55 -16.88
C GLN A 256 13.18 -11.16 -17.99
N VAL A 257 12.70 -10.31 -18.88
CA VAL A 257 11.93 -10.71 -20.06
C VAL A 257 12.36 -9.90 -21.28
N ARG A 258 12.10 -10.43 -22.47
CA ARG A 258 12.15 -9.60 -23.68
C ARG A 258 10.79 -8.93 -23.84
N CYS A 259 10.77 -7.60 -23.93
CA CYS A 259 9.56 -6.84 -24.12
C CYS A 259 8.79 -7.36 -25.35
N PRO A 260 7.51 -7.76 -25.21
CA PRO A 260 6.70 -8.24 -26.33
C PRO A 260 6.50 -7.21 -27.45
N SER A 261 6.64 -5.90 -27.14
CA SER A 261 6.43 -4.81 -28.10
C SER A 261 7.70 -4.44 -28.88
N CYS A 262 8.84 -4.25 -28.20
CA CYS A 262 10.07 -3.76 -28.83
C CYS A 262 11.24 -4.76 -28.85
N GLY A 263 11.12 -5.91 -28.16
CA GLY A 263 12.14 -6.94 -28.08
C GLY A 263 13.33 -6.63 -27.17
N ALA A 264 13.38 -5.45 -26.55
CA ALA A 264 14.43 -5.08 -25.60
C ALA A 264 14.40 -5.97 -24.34
N SER A 265 15.57 -6.19 -23.72
CA SER A 265 15.65 -6.91 -22.45
C SER A 265 15.22 -6.00 -21.31
N CYS A 266 14.24 -6.43 -20.51
CA CYS A 266 13.65 -5.67 -19.42
C CYS A 266 13.78 -6.43 -18.10
N GLN A 267 14.14 -5.73 -17.03
CA GLN A 267 13.99 -6.23 -15.66
C GLN A 267 12.54 -6.01 -15.22
N ILE A 268 11.93 -7.01 -14.58
CA ILE A 268 10.50 -6.96 -14.23
C ILE A 268 10.26 -5.99 -13.07
N TRP A 269 10.96 -6.16 -11.94
CA TRP A 269 10.74 -5.34 -10.75
C TRP A 269 10.88 -3.83 -10.97
N PRO A 270 11.94 -3.32 -11.63
CA PRO A 270 12.01 -1.90 -11.96
C PRO A 270 10.91 -1.42 -12.90
N GLY A 271 10.38 -2.30 -13.78
CA GLY A 271 9.26 -1.97 -14.65
C GLY A 271 7.93 -1.87 -13.89
N LEU A 272 7.75 -2.71 -12.85
CA LEU A 272 6.59 -2.67 -11.95
C LEU A 272 6.59 -1.42 -11.09
N THR A 273 7.66 -1.20 -10.32
CA THR A 273 7.71 -0.09 -9.36
C THR A 273 7.76 1.28 -10.05
N ASN A 274 8.30 1.37 -11.27
CA ASN A 274 8.31 2.63 -12.01
C ASN A 274 6.91 3.12 -12.42
N MET A 275 5.90 2.24 -12.48
CA MET A 275 4.52 2.66 -12.76
C MET A 275 3.91 3.48 -11.62
N TYR A 276 4.48 3.37 -10.42
CA TYR A 276 3.97 3.95 -9.18
C TYR A 276 4.89 5.04 -8.63
N LYS A 277 5.89 5.48 -9.40
CA LYS A 277 6.69 6.66 -9.05
C LYS A 277 5.85 7.92 -9.28
N SER A 278 5.31 8.46 -8.19
CA SER A 278 4.62 9.75 -8.12
C SER A 278 5.57 10.90 -7.82
#